data_AF-A0A847G728-F1
#
_entry.id   AF-A0A847G728-F1
#
_cell.length_a   1.000
_cell.length_b   1.000
_cell.length_c   1.000
_cell.angle_alpha   90.00
_cell.angle_beta   90.00
_cell.angle_gamma   90.00
#
_symmetry.space_group_name_H-M   'P 1'
#
loop_
_entity.id
_entity.type
_entity.pdbx_description
1 polymer ?
#
loop_
_entity_poly.entity_id
_entity_poly.type
_entity_poly.pdbx_seq_one_letter_code
_entity_poly.pdbx_strand_id
1 'polypeptide(L)'
;IGIPDSLPSSDYVFVIAGTIPNRKSTPVVDEWFGLHFSNGQFIGELSMEKVVSITGLGKSDKPNQNNIPPERKIEAESLRESAVSRAKEIFEGYCMDYKNKIGPLLDEEIDKLIELQDRHLSYQLSLFTSERKKSEQERKVEKVFERFTDWVTDTLEIENNPYLRIVAVFMGV
;
A
#
# COMPACT_ATOMS: atom_id res chain seq x y z
N ILE A 1 -14.92 -18.06 9.45
CA ILE A 1 -14.80 -18.38 10.90
C ILE A 1 -16.07 -17.87 11.57
N GLY A 2 -16.76 -18.73 12.33
CA GLY A 2 -17.96 -18.34 13.07
C GLY A 2 -17.55 -17.79 14.43
N ILE A 3 -18.05 -16.61 14.79
CA ILE A 3 -17.79 -15.97 16.08
C ILE A 3 -19.10 -15.92 16.88
N PRO A 4 -19.22 -16.70 17.96
CA PRO A 4 -20.39 -16.67 18.81
C PRO A 4 -20.43 -15.40 19.67
N ASP A 5 -21.65 -14.94 19.95
CA ASP A 5 -21.99 -13.91 20.96
C ASP A 5 -21.28 -12.56 20.81
N SER A 6 -20.78 -12.20 19.62
CA SER A 6 -20.09 -10.91 19.42
C SER A 6 -20.33 -10.24 18.09
N LEU A 7 -20.75 -10.99 17.08
CA LEU A 7 -21.21 -10.46 15.80
C LEU A 7 -22.66 -10.90 15.56
N PRO A 8 -23.54 -10.02 15.04
CA PRO A 8 -24.85 -10.42 14.59
C PRO A 8 -24.75 -11.52 13.52
N SER A 9 -25.74 -12.42 13.48
CA SER A 9 -25.78 -13.51 12.51
C SER A 9 -25.93 -13.05 11.05
N SER A 10 -26.34 -11.79 10.84
CA SER A 10 -26.42 -11.11 9.54
C SER A 10 -25.10 -10.51 9.07
N ASP A 11 -24.07 -10.49 9.93
CA ASP A 11 -22.89 -9.67 9.72
C ASP A 11 -21.69 -10.49 9.27
N TYR A 12 -20.96 -9.91 8.33
CA TYR A 12 -19.75 -10.46 7.74
C TYR A 12 -18.62 -9.43 7.86
N VAL A 13 -17.46 -9.85 8.33
CA VAL A 13 -16.25 -9.01 8.38
C VAL A 13 -15.15 -9.67 7.57
N PHE A 14 -14.79 -9.06 6.45
CA PHE A 14 -13.69 -9.51 5.59
C PHE A 14 -12.40 -8.86 6.05
N VAL A 15 -11.42 -9.65 6.49
CA VAL A 15 -10.08 -9.14 6.79
C VAL A 15 -9.27 -9.15 5.51
N ILE A 16 -8.81 -7.97 5.12
CA ILE A 16 -8.03 -7.74 3.91
C ILE A 16 -6.65 -7.28 4.34
N ALA A 17 -5.64 -7.97 3.81
CA ALA A 17 -4.27 -7.52 3.82
C ALA A 17 -3.95 -7.08 2.39
N GLY A 18 -3.43 -5.87 2.24
CA GLY A 18 -3.00 -5.41 0.93
C GLY A 18 -1.68 -4.68 0.99
N THR A 19 -0.93 -4.86 -0.09
CA THR A 19 0.43 -4.34 -0.19
C THR A 19 0.62 -3.64 -1.53
N ILE A 20 1.18 -2.43 -1.51
CA ILE A 20 1.61 -1.70 -2.71
C ILE A 20 3.14 -1.65 -2.69
N PRO A 21 3.82 -2.32 -3.65
CA PRO A 21 5.25 -2.18 -3.80
C PRO A 21 5.62 -0.92 -4.60
N ASN A 22 6.82 -0.39 -4.36
CA ASN A 22 7.47 0.58 -5.26
C ASN A 22 8.06 -0.13 -6.50
N ARG A 23 8.64 0.62 -7.45
CA ARG A 23 9.28 0.05 -8.65
C ARG A 23 10.52 -0.82 -8.36
N LYS A 24 11.04 -0.80 -7.13
CA LYS A 24 12.09 -1.72 -6.64
C LYS A 24 11.53 -2.96 -5.94
N SER A 25 10.23 -3.25 -6.07
CA SER A 25 9.57 -4.41 -5.46
C SER A 25 9.63 -4.42 -3.93
N THR A 26 9.85 -3.26 -3.31
CA THR A 26 9.82 -3.10 -1.84
C THR A 26 8.41 -2.69 -1.43
N PRO A 27 7.78 -3.39 -0.45
CA PRO A 27 6.46 -3.03 0.04
C PRO A 27 6.54 -1.70 0.78
N VAL A 28 5.81 -0.69 0.32
CA VAL A 28 5.82 0.67 0.90
C VAL A 28 4.50 1.04 1.56
N VAL A 29 3.40 0.49 1.06
CA VAL A 29 2.11 0.49 1.76
C VAL A 29 1.81 -0.97 2.11
N ASP A 30 1.69 -1.28 3.40
CA ASP A 30 1.30 -2.62 3.89
C ASP A 30 0.24 -2.44 4.98
N GLU A 31 -1.02 -2.60 4.59
CA GLU A 31 -2.16 -2.23 5.42
C GLU A 31 -3.13 -3.38 5.59
N TRP A 32 -3.67 -3.46 6.81
CA TRP A 32 -4.63 -4.49 7.23
C TRP A 32 -5.89 -3.83 7.77
N PHE A 33 -7.02 -4.13 7.15
CA PHE A 33 -8.31 -3.62 7.61
C PHE A 33 -9.42 -4.64 7.43
N GLY A 34 -10.50 -4.45 8.19
CA GLY A 34 -11.74 -5.18 8.04
C GLY A 34 -12.73 -4.42 7.16
N LEU A 35 -13.43 -5.11 6.26
CA LEU A 35 -14.63 -4.59 5.63
C LEU A 35 -15.86 -5.20 6.30
N HIS A 36 -16.70 -4.35 6.87
CA HIS A 36 -17.93 -4.76 7.53
C HIS A 36 -19.11 -4.73 6.56
N PHE A 37 -19.78 -5.86 6.47
CA PHE A 37 -21.04 -6.03 5.77
C PHE A 37 -22.12 -6.46 6.75
N SER A 38 -23.32 -5.90 6.62
CA SER A 38 -24.52 -6.37 7.32
C SER A 38 -25.62 -6.59 6.32
N ASN A 39 -26.32 -7.72 6.41
CA ASN A 39 -27.37 -8.11 5.46
C ASN A 39 -26.91 -8.04 3.99
N GLY A 40 -25.64 -8.36 3.73
CA GLY A 40 -25.04 -8.31 2.39
C GLY A 40 -24.70 -6.90 1.87
N GLN A 41 -24.89 -5.84 2.66
CA GLN A 41 -24.53 -4.47 2.28
C GLN A 41 -23.26 -4.02 3.01
N PHE A 42 -22.39 -3.32 2.28
CA PHE A 42 -21.19 -2.71 2.85
C PHE A 42 -21.58 -1.56 3.78
N ILE A 43 -21.17 -1.63 5.05
CA ILE A 43 -21.38 -0.57 6.04
C ILE A 43 -20.18 0.37 6.09
N GLY A 44 -18.98 -0.19 6.08
CA GLY A 44 -17.76 0.61 6.24
C GLY A 44 -16.50 -0.21 6.48
N GLU A 45 -15.38 0.49 6.46
CA GLU A 45 -14.09 -0.06 6.86
C GLU A 45 -13.90 -0.01 8.38
N LEU A 46 -13.12 -0.96 8.88
CA LEU A 46 -12.75 -1.09 10.28
C LEU A 46 -11.23 -1.24 10.37
N SER A 47 -10.61 -0.46 11.26
CA SER A 47 -9.22 -0.71 11.62
C SER A 47 -9.07 -2.08 12.28
N MET A 48 -7.87 -2.64 12.25
CA MET A 48 -7.65 -3.97 12.83
C MET A 48 -7.94 -3.99 14.34
N GLU A 49 -7.70 -2.90 15.07
CA GLU A 49 -8.05 -2.80 16.50
C GLU A 49 -9.56 -2.89 16.72
N LYS A 50 -10.36 -2.27 15.84
CA LYS A 50 -11.82 -2.37 15.87
C LYS A 50 -12.25 -3.78 15.53
N VAL A 51 -11.66 -4.42 14.51
CA VAL A 51 -11.95 -5.83 14.17
C VAL A 51 -11.69 -6.74 15.36
N VAL A 52 -10.54 -6.61 16.04
CA VAL A 52 -10.24 -7.40 17.24
C VAL A 52 -11.24 -7.11 18.37
N SER A 53 -11.63 -5.85 18.53
CA SER A 53 -12.58 -5.43 19.58
C SER A 53 -13.98 -6.00 19.37
N ILE A 54 -14.51 -5.98 18.14
CA ILE A 54 -15.84 -6.51 17.83
C ILE A 54 -15.86 -8.04 17.78
N THR A 55 -14.77 -8.67 17.34
CA THR A 55 -14.68 -10.14 17.27
C THR A 55 -14.38 -10.75 18.64
N GLY A 56 -13.74 -10.00 19.53
CA GLY A 56 -13.25 -10.48 20.82
C GLY A 56 -12.09 -11.47 20.71
N LEU A 57 -11.44 -11.56 19.53
CA LEU A 57 -10.31 -12.44 19.29
C LEU A 57 -9.14 -12.05 20.22
N GLY A 58 -8.53 -13.05 20.87
CA GLY A 58 -7.41 -12.85 21.81
C GLY A 58 -7.78 -12.40 23.22
N LYS A 59 -9.04 -12.04 23.51
CA LYS A 59 -9.50 -11.68 24.87
C LYS A 59 -10.12 -12.85 25.64
N SER A 60 -10.65 -13.83 24.92
CA SER A 60 -11.34 -15.00 25.48
C SER A 60 -11.09 -16.18 24.57
N ASP A 61 -10.89 -17.37 25.15
CA ASP A 61 -10.70 -18.61 24.39
C ASP A 61 -12.04 -19.02 23.76
N LYS A 62 -12.28 -18.52 22.55
CA LYS A 62 -13.51 -18.77 21.79
C LYS A 62 -13.22 -19.88 20.79
N PRO A 63 -13.68 -21.12 21.03
CA PRO A 63 -13.47 -22.22 20.10
C PRO A 63 -14.23 -21.95 18.80
N ASN A 64 -13.63 -22.32 17.66
CA ASN A 64 -14.34 -22.36 16.39
C ASN A 64 -15.36 -23.50 16.44
N GLN A 65 -16.63 -23.17 16.71
CA GLN A 65 -17.71 -24.15 16.88
C GLN A 65 -18.13 -24.85 15.59
N ASN A 66 -17.54 -24.48 14.43
CA ASN A 66 -17.87 -25.01 13.10
C ASN A 66 -19.39 -24.97 12.79
N ASN A 67 -20.12 -24.02 13.38
CA ASN A 67 -21.58 -23.94 13.31
C ASN A 67 -22.06 -23.00 12.19
N ILE A 68 -21.38 -23.03 11.05
CA ILE A 68 -21.69 -22.15 9.91
C ILE A 68 -22.60 -22.91 8.94
N PRO A 69 -23.83 -22.42 8.68
CA PRO A 69 -24.72 -23.02 7.68
C PRO A 69 -24.12 -22.92 6.27
N PRO A 70 -24.31 -23.92 5.40
CA PRO A 70 -23.81 -23.89 4.01
C PRO A 70 -24.31 -22.67 3.21
N GLU A 71 -25.54 -22.24 3.44
CA GLU A 71 -26.16 -21.08 2.78
C GLU A 71 -25.35 -19.79 3.03
N ARG A 72 -24.89 -19.59 4.27
CA ARG A 72 -24.09 -18.42 4.64
C ARG A 72 -22.69 -18.43 4.06
N LYS A 73 -22.16 -19.62 3.77
CA LYS A 73 -20.91 -19.74 3.01
C LYS A 73 -21.09 -19.25 1.58
N ILE A 74 -22.22 -19.60 0.94
CA ILE A 74 -22.54 -19.15 -0.42
C ILE A 74 -22.75 -17.63 -0.46
N GLU A 75 -23.42 -17.06 0.55
CA GLU A 75 -23.54 -15.60 0.70
C GLU A 75 -22.19 -14.91 0.87
N ALA A 76 -21.30 -15.45 1.71
CA ALA A 76 -19.96 -14.89 1.86
C ALA A 76 -19.13 -14.97 0.55
N GLU A 77 -19.30 -16.06 -0.22
CA GLU A 77 -18.66 -16.22 -1.53
C GLU A 77 -19.18 -15.21 -2.56
N SER A 78 -20.48 -14.89 -2.56
CA SER A 78 -21.04 -13.87 -3.46
C SER A 78 -20.60 -12.44 -3.10
N LEU A 79 -20.40 -12.17 -1.80
CA LEU A 79 -19.90 -10.87 -1.32
C LEU A 79 -18.40 -10.66 -1.59
N ARG A 80 -17.66 -11.71 -1.95
CA ARG A 80 -16.22 -11.65 -2.19
C ARG A 80 -15.84 -10.61 -3.25
N GLU A 81 -16.54 -10.60 -4.39
CA GLU A 81 -16.24 -9.65 -5.48
C GLU A 81 -16.50 -8.20 -5.05
N SER A 82 -17.59 -7.98 -4.31
CA SER A 82 -17.92 -6.68 -3.74
C SER A 82 -16.83 -6.22 -2.75
N ALA A 83 -16.41 -7.11 -1.85
CA ALA A 83 -15.34 -6.84 -0.89
C ALA A 83 -14.02 -6.48 -1.59
N VAL A 84 -13.66 -7.18 -2.67
CA VAL A 84 -12.45 -6.87 -3.45
C VAL A 84 -12.57 -5.51 -4.15
N SER A 85 -13.73 -5.16 -4.70
CA SER A 85 -13.95 -3.84 -5.31
C SER A 85 -13.81 -2.71 -4.30
N ARG A 86 -14.44 -2.85 -3.12
CA ARG A 86 -14.33 -1.87 -2.03
C ARG A 86 -12.91 -1.75 -1.49
N ALA A 87 -12.20 -2.86 -1.39
CA ALA A 87 -10.80 -2.85 -0.99
C ALA A 87 -9.93 -2.07 -1.97
N LYS A 88 -10.17 -2.21 -3.29
CA LYS A 88 -9.46 -1.42 -4.30
C LYS A 88 -9.72 0.08 -4.13
N GLU A 89 -10.97 0.48 -3.95
CA GLU A 89 -11.34 1.89 -3.70
C GLU A 89 -10.60 2.48 -2.48
N ILE A 90 -10.50 1.72 -1.39
CA ILE A 90 -9.78 2.15 -0.18
C ILE A 90 -8.27 2.23 -0.42
N PHE A 91 -7.68 1.25 -1.12
CA PHE A 91 -6.26 1.25 -1.46
C PHE A 91 -5.86 2.36 -2.44
N GLU A 92 -6.77 2.79 -3.32
CA GLU A 92 -6.57 3.99 -4.14
C GLU A 92 -6.39 5.23 -3.26
N GLY A 93 -7.16 5.35 -2.18
CA GLY A 93 -7.00 6.37 -1.15
C GLY A 93 -5.61 6.32 -0.50
N TYR A 94 -5.19 5.15 -0.01
CA TYR A 94 -3.84 5.00 0.59
C TYR A 94 -2.71 5.30 -0.39
N CYS A 95 -2.88 4.93 -1.67
CA CYS A 95 -1.93 5.27 -2.73
C CYS A 95 -1.83 6.79 -2.93
N MET A 96 -2.97 7.48 -2.96
CA MET A 96 -3.04 8.94 -3.09
C MET A 96 -2.39 9.65 -1.90
N ASP A 97 -2.69 9.20 -0.68
CA ASP A 97 -2.12 9.75 0.55
C ASP A 97 -0.61 9.58 0.62
N TYR A 98 -0.11 8.41 0.21
CA TYR A 98 1.32 8.17 0.08
C TYR A 98 1.96 9.12 -0.93
N LYS A 99 1.35 9.28 -2.12
CA LYS A 99 1.84 10.21 -3.15
C LYS A 99 1.85 11.66 -2.67
N ASN A 100 0.82 12.10 -1.96
CA ASN A 100 0.74 13.45 -1.41
C ASN A 100 1.80 13.70 -0.34
N LYS A 101 2.15 12.67 0.45
CA LYS A 101 3.17 12.78 1.50
C LYS A 101 4.58 12.73 0.93
N ILE A 102 4.83 11.86 -0.03
CA ILE A 102 6.18 11.59 -0.57
C ILE A 102 6.53 12.48 -1.76
N GLY A 103 5.55 12.93 -2.54
CA GLY A 103 5.76 13.82 -3.70
C GLY A 103 6.62 15.04 -3.36
N PRO A 104 6.27 15.86 -2.35
CA PRO A 104 7.07 17.02 -1.98
C PRO A 104 8.50 16.68 -1.54
N LEU A 105 8.68 15.55 -0.83
CA LEU A 105 10.00 15.08 -0.41
C LEU A 105 10.85 14.63 -1.61
N LEU A 106 10.23 13.99 -2.59
CA LEU A 106 10.88 13.59 -3.84
C LEU A 106 11.33 14.82 -4.63
N ASP A 107 10.46 15.81 -4.77
CA ASP A 107 10.75 17.06 -5.48
C ASP A 107 11.93 17.80 -4.81
N GLU A 108 11.91 17.94 -3.48
CA GLU A 108 13.00 18.58 -2.72
C GLU A 108 14.35 17.85 -2.90
N GLU A 109 14.36 16.51 -2.90
CA GLU A 109 15.59 15.75 -3.09
C GLU A 109 16.11 15.84 -4.53
N ILE A 110 15.21 15.89 -5.53
CA ILE A 110 15.57 16.12 -6.93
C ILE A 110 16.17 17.52 -7.09
N ASP A 111 15.57 18.55 -6.49
CA ASP A 111 16.08 19.93 -6.56
C ASP A 111 17.50 20.04 -5.97
N LYS A 112 17.75 19.42 -4.81
CA LYS A 112 19.10 19.36 -4.21
C LYS A 112 20.12 18.69 -5.14
N LEU A 113 19.70 17.67 -5.89
CA LEU A 113 20.56 16.98 -6.85
C LEU A 113 20.90 17.86 -8.04
N ILE A 114 19.93 18.61 -8.57
CA ILE A 114 20.15 19.58 -9.66
C ILE A 114 21.17 20.64 -9.22
N GLU A 115 21.00 21.22 -8.02
CA GLU A 115 21.97 22.18 -7.48
C GLU A 115 23.38 21.60 -7.30
N LEU A 116 23.47 20.33 -6.89
CA LEU A 116 24.75 19.62 -6.77
C LEU A 116 25.37 19.36 -8.15
N GLN A 117 24.58 18.98 -9.14
CA GLN A 117 25.01 18.76 -10.51
C GLN A 117 25.60 20.05 -11.09
N ASP A 118 24.90 21.18 -10.94
CA ASP A 118 25.34 22.48 -11.45
C ASP A 118 26.65 22.95 -10.80
N ARG A 119 26.77 22.80 -9.48
CA ARG A 119 28.02 23.10 -8.76
C ARG A 119 29.17 22.20 -9.20
N HIS A 120 28.91 20.92 -9.44
CA HIS A 120 29.95 19.99 -9.84
C HIS A 120 30.37 20.20 -11.31
N LEU A 121 29.42 20.55 -12.18
CA LEU A 121 29.65 20.88 -13.59
C LEU A 121 30.50 22.15 -13.72
N SER A 122 30.13 23.22 -13.02
CA SER A 122 30.89 24.47 -13.00
C SER A 122 32.31 24.30 -12.47
N TYR A 123 32.50 23.50 -11.42
CA TYR A 123 33.83 23.15 -10.91
C TYR A 123 34.65 22.37 -11.94
N GLN A 124 34.09 21.32 -12.56
CA GLN A 124 34.76 20.50 -13.59
C GLN A 124 35.19 21.34 -14.80
N LEU A 125 34.31 22.25 -15.26
CA LEU A 125 34.58 23.19 -16.35
C LEU A 125 35.74 24.14 -16.05
N SER A 126 36.00 24.46 -14.79
CA SER A 126 37.11 25.33 -14.37
C SER A 126 38.47 24.61 -14.34
N LEU A 127 38.50 23.28 -14.19
CA LEU A 127 39.72 22.49 -14.00
C LEU A 127 40.44 22.11 -15.30
N PHE A 128 39.73 22.06 -16.42
CA PHE A 128 40.27 21.62 -17.71
C PHE A 128 40.30 22.77 -18.71
N THR A 129 41.33 22.86 -19.54
CA THR A 129 41.42 23.82 -20.66
C THR A 129 41.08 23.18 -22.01
N SER A 130 41.17 21.85 -22.12
CA SER A 130 40.84 21.09 -23.33
C SER A 130 39.33 20.78 -23.39
N GLU A 131 38.66 21.25 -24.45
CA GLU A 131 37.23 21.02 -24.70
C GLU A 131 36.84 19.54 -24.73
N ARG A 132 37.72 18.68 -25.28
CA ARG A 132 37.47 17.23 -25.34
C ARG A 132 37.39 16.60 -23.95
N LYS A 133 38.29 16.97 -23.05
CA LYS A 133 38.30 16.46 -21.66
C LYS A 133 37.14 17.02 -20.84
N LYS A 134 36.71 18.26 -21.11
CA LYS A 134 35.49 18.83 -20.53
C LYS A 134 34.27 17.99 -20.91
N SER A 135 34.02 17.82 -22.21
CA SER A 135 32.84 17.11 -22.70
C SER A 135 32.77 15.65 -22.22
N GLU A 136 33.89 14.93 -22.17
CA GLU A 136 33.93 13.56 -21.63
C GLU A 136 33.53 13.49 -20.15
N GLN A 137 33.87 14.52 -19.38
CA GLN A 137 33.66 14.56 -17.96
C GLN A 137 32.27 15.07 -17.60
N GLU A 138 31.72 16.03 -18.36
CA GLU A 138 30.32 16.44 -18.30
C GLU A 138 29.39 15.23 -18.50
N ARG A 139 29.61 14.44 -19.56
CA ARG A 139 28.80 13.25 -19.83
C ARG A 139 28.86 12.21 -18.70
N LYS A 140 30.00 12.08 -18.03
CA LYS A 140 30.13 11.16 -16.88
C LYS A 140 29.36 11.67 -15.68
N VAL A 141 29.44 12.97 -15.42
CA VAL A 141 28.70 13.63 -14.34
C VAL A 141 27.20 13.45 -14.60
N GLU A 142 26.72 13.85 -15.76
CA GLU A 142 25.31 13.72 -16.19
C GLU A 142 24.81 12.27 -16.03
N LYS A 143 25.58 11.28 -16.51
CA LYS A 143 25.20 9.87 -16.39
C LYS A 143 25.09 9.37 -14.94
N VAL A 144 25.95 9.88 -14.03
CA VAL A 144 25.88 9.51 -12.61
C VAL A 144 24.65 10.13 -11.96
N PHE A 145 24.35 11.39 -12.30
CA PHE A 145 23.18 12.10 -11.80
C PHE A 145 21.88 11.50 -12.35
N GLU A 146 21.77 11.25 -13.65
CA GLU A 146 20.63 10.51 -14.26
C GLU A 146 20.38 9.21 -13.52
N ARG A 147 21.43 8.38 -13.34
CA ARG A 147 21.28 7.09 -12.66
C ARG A 147 20.80 7.25 -11.21
N PHE A 148 21.22 8.31 -10.53
CA PHE A 148 20.79 8.57 -9.16
C PHE A 148 19.35 9.07 -9.11
N THR A 149 18.98 10.01 -9.98
CA THR A 149 17.60 10.50 -10.13
C THR A 149 16.67 9.34 -10.47
N ASP A 150 17.00 8.50 -11.44
CA ASP A 150 16.23 7.30 -11.79
C ASP A 150 16.06 6.38 -10.58
N TRP A 151 17.12 6.18 -9.80
CA TRP A 151 17.06 5.32 -8.62
C TRP A 151 16.18 5.92 -7.52
N VAL A 152 16.25 7.22 -7.26
CA VAL A 152 15.41 7.92 -6.27
C VAL A 152 13.94 7.86 -6.71
N THR A 153 13.67 8.18 -7.97
CA THR A 153 12.35 8.08 -8.59
C THR A 153 11.79 6.66 -8.48
N ASP A 154 12.55 5.63 -8.87
CA ASP A 154 12.11 4.23 -8.76
C ASP A 154 11.86 3.77 -7.32
N THR A 155 12.55 4.36 -6.35
CA THR A 155 12.42 3.97 -4.94
C THR A 155 11.19 4.61 -4.29
N LEU A 156 10.83 5.82 -4.71
CA LEU A 156 9.75 6.59 -4.12
C LEU A 156 8.44 6.52 -4.93
N GLU A 157 8.51 6.25 -6.24
CA GLU A 157 7.32 6.06 -7.07
C GLU A 157 6.63 4.72 -6.78
N ILE A 158 5.32 4.81 -6.61
CA ILE A 158 4.42 3.68 -6.46
C ILE A 158 3.45 3.60 -7.62
N GLU A 159 3.21 2.37 -8.08
CA GLU A 159 2.20 2.10 -9.09
C GLU A 159 0.89 1.68 -8.41
N ASN A 160 -0.23 2.09 -8.99
CA ASN A 160 -1.56 1.77 -8.46
C ASN A 160 -1.98 0.33 -8.85
N ASN A 161 -1.18 -0.64 -8.42
CA ASN A 161 -1.41 -2.07 -8.64
C ASN A 161 -1.26 -2.81 -7.28
N PRO A 162 -2.20 -2.62 -6.34
CA PRO A 162 -2.13 -3.27 -5.03
C PRO A 162 -2.29 -4.78 -5.16
N TYR A 163 -1.45 -5.53 -4.45
CA TYR A 163 -1.67 -6.94 -4.19
C TYR A 163 -2.63 -7.08 -3.00
N LEU A 164 -3.85 -7.55 -3.26
CA LEU A 164 -4.89 -7.73 -2.24
C LEU A 164 -5.06 -9.21 -1.89
N ARG A 165 -5.12 -9.51 -0.59
CA ARG A 165 -5.37 -10.86 -0.06
C ARG A 165 -6.48 -10.80 1.00
N ILE A 166 -7.51 -11.61 0.81
CA ILE A 166 -8.49 -11.87 1.87
C ILE A 166 -7.88 -12.91 2.81
N VAL A 167 -7.61 -12.50 4.05
CA VAL A 167 -6.96 -13.35 5.07
C VAL A 167 -7.99 -14.22 5.77
N ALA A 168 -9.12 -13.62 6.14
CA ALA A 168 -10.16 -14.30 6.88
C ALA A 168 -11.52 -13.64 6.62
N VAL A 169 -12.58 -14.41 6.83
CA VAL A 169 -13.95 -13.91 6.90
C VAL A 169 -14.52 -14.32 8.25
N PHE A 170 -14.92 -13.34 9.05
CA PHE A 170 -15.61 -13.55 10.31
C PHE A 170 -17.11 -13.38 10.11
N MET A 171 -17.89 -14.27 10.70
CA MET A 171 -19.35 -14.29 10.59
C MET A 171 -19.92 -14.51 11.98
N GLY A 172 -20.97 -13.78 12.37
CA GLY A 172 -21.67 -14.07 13.62
C GLY A 172 -22.38 -15.41 13.53
N VAL A 173 -22.25 -16.29 14.52
CA VAL A 173 -22.98 -17.58 14.59
C VAL A 173 -23.81 -17.68 15.85
#